data_AF-A0A954EUB6-F1
#
_entry.id   AF-A0A954EUB6-F1
#
_cell.length_a   1.000
_cell.length_b   1.000
_cell.length_c   1.000
_cell.angle_alpha   90.00
_cell.angle_beta   90.00
_cell.angle_gamma   90.00
#
_symmetry.space_group_name_H-M   'P 1'
#
loop_
_entity.id
_entity.type
_entity.pdbx_description
1 polymer ?
#
loop_
_entity_poly.entity_id
_entity_poly.type
_entity_poly.pdbx_seq_one_letter_code
_entity_poly.pdbx_strand_id
1 'polypeptide(L)'
;CGRQTMLIDVLLNLWSVPLEKRYDFFSLPCTKKLHVPSDQLIIFSTNLEPNDLVDGAFLRRIPYKICVPDPCREHFEKLFDIMAPKLGLIMDNDALKYLIEEHYIPRKIPYRNCQPRDLLLQVKNYCIYKKLPKRVTKESFDFAVDNYFSMMQ
;
A
#
# COMPACT_ATOMS: atom_id res chain seq x y z
N CYS A 1 -0.36 3.27 -18.38
CA CYS A 1 -0.04 2.57 -17.12
C CYS A 1 -0.42 1.11 -17.34
N GLY A 2 0.54 0.20 -17.14
CA GLY A 2 0.48 -1.16 -17.64
C GLY A 2 -0.50 -2.02 -16.86
N ARG A 3 -1.61 -2.37 -17.51
CA ARG A 3 -2.36 -3.58 -17.18
C ARG A 3 -1.96 -4.59 -18.22
N GLN A 4 -1.15 -5.56 -17.82
CA GLN A 4 -0.87 -6.69 -18.68
C GLN A 4 -2.03 -7.67 -18.55
N THR A 5 -2.60 -8.07 -19.69
CA THR A 5 -3.68 -9.07 -19.77
C THR A 5 -3.19 -10.50 -19.69
N MET A 6 -1.88 -10.70 -19.49
CA MET A 6 -1.29 -12.02 -19.35
C MET A 6 -1.53 -12.59 -17.95
N LEU A 7 -1.52 -13.92 -17.88
CA LEU A 7 -1.58 -14.64 -16.61
C LEU A 7 -0.32 -14.38 -15.77
N ILE A 8 -0.47 -14.50 -14.44
CA ILE A 8 0.57 -14.17 -13.46
C ILE A 8 1.80 -15.07 -13.64
N ASP A 9 1.61 -16.35 -13.92
CA ASP A 9 2.67 -17.33 -14.22
C ASP A 9 3.48 -16.93 -15.45
N VAL A 10 2.83 -16.45 -16.51
CA VAL A 10 3.49 -15.94 -17.72
C VAL A 10 4.35 -14.74 -17.38
N LEU A 11 3.80 -13.79 -16.61
CA LEU A 11 4.54 -12.62 -16.17
C LEU A 11 5.77 -13.01 -15.34
N LEU A 12 5.62 -13.93 -14.40
CA LEU A 12 6.70 -14.37 -13.53
C LEU A 12 7.79 -15.15 -14.28
N ASN A 13 7.41 -15.97 -15.26
CA ASN A 13 8.36 -16.66 -16.12
C ASN A 13 9.23 -15.70 -16.96
N LEU A 14 8.68 -14.57 -17.40
CA LEU A 14 9.47 -13.53 -18.10
C LEU A 14 10.60 -12.99 -17.23
N TRP A 15 10.41 -12.94 -15.91
CA TRP A 15 11.40 -12.45 -14.97
C TRP A 15 12.44 -13.49 -14.55
N SER A 16 12.26 -14.76 -14.91
CA SER A 16 13.20 -15.82 -14.52
C SER A 16 14.60 -15.58 -15.06
N VAL A 17 14.74 -15.22 -16.33
CA VAL A 17 16.06 -14.99 -16.96
C VAL A 17 16.73 -13.73 -16.42
N PRO A 18 16.03 -12.57 -16.33
CA PRO A 18 16.59 -11.37 -15.69
C PRO A 18 17.06 -11.61 -14.25
N LEU A 19 16.28 -12.32 -13.43
CA LEU A 19 16.61 -12.59 -12.03
C LEU A 19 17.81 -13.52 -11.85
N GLU A 20 17.96 -14.54 -12.71
CA GLU A 20 19.07 -15.50 -12.62
C GLU A 20 20.34 -15.02 -13.29
N LYS A 21 20.21 -14.40 -14.47
CA LYS A 21 21.35 -14.15 -15.36
C LYS A 21 21.76 -12.69 -15.45
N ARG A 22 20.98 -11.77 -14.85
CA ARG A 22 21.24 -10.32 -14.86
C ARG A 22 21.32 -9.74 -16.28
N TYR A 23 20.60 -10.33 -17.24
CA TYR A 23 20.45 -9.81 -18.59
C TYR A 23 19.06 -10.12 -19.14
N ASP A 24 18.65 -9.38 -20.17
CA ASP A 24 17.41 -9.59 -20.91
C ASP A 24 17.66 -9.46 -22.43
N PHE A 25 16.72 -9.96 -23.24
CA PHE A 25 16.77 -9.91 -24.69
C PHE A 25 15.71 -8.98 -25.24
N PHE A 26 16.16 -7.91 -25.90
CA PHE A 26 15.25 -7.06 -26.66
C PHE A 26 15.12 -7.59 -28.09
N SER A 27 13.90 -7.96 -28.50
CA SER A 27 13.63 -8.36 -29.89
C SER A 27 13.31 -7.11 -30.70
N LEU A 28 14.13 -6.83 -31.71
CA LEU A 28 13.87 -5.72 -32.62
C LEU A 28 12.82 -6.12 -33.66
N PRO A 29 12.23 -5.16 -34.39
CA PRO A 29 11.37 -5.45 -35.55
C PRO A 29 12.12 -6.22 -36.66
N CYS A 30 13.45 -6.11 -36.68
CA CYS A 30 14.31 -7.02 -37.43
C CYS A 30 14.62 -8.26 -36.59
N THR A 31 14.86 -9.41 -37.21
CA THR A 31 15.13 -10.72 -36.56
C THR A 31 16.35 -10.76 -35.62
N LYS A 32 16.97 -9.63 -35.32
CA LYS A 32 18.08 -9.49 -34.37
C LYS A 32 17.56 -9.36 -32.94
N LYS A 33 18.25 -10.01 -32.01
CA LYS A 33 18.05 -9.88 -30.56
C LYS A 33 19.23 -9.13 -29.96
N LEU A 34 18.94 -8.11 -29.16
CA LEU A 34 19.96 -7.37 -28.42
C LEU A 34 20.07 -7.94 -27.00
N HIS A 35 21.27 -8.27 -26.58
CA HIS A 35 21.56 -8.68 -25.21
C HIS A 35 21.81 -7.42 -24.37
N VAL A 36 20.97 -7.18 -23.36
CA VAL A 36 21.02 -5.97 -22.54
C VAL A 36 21.18 -6.37 -21.07
N PRO A 37 22.11 -5.76 -20.31
CA PRO A 37 22.21 -5.98 -18.86
C PRO A 37 20.90 -5.64 -18.15
N SER A 38 20.55 -6.40 -17.13
CA SER A 38 19.36 -6.20 -16.31
C SER A 38 19.72 -6.21 -14.82
N ASP A 39 19.82 -5.02 -14.25
CA ASP A 39 20.07 -4.78 -12.82
C ASP A 39 18.81 -4.25 -12.11
N GLN A 40 17.68 -4.91 -12.36
CA GLN A 40 16.41 -4.49 -11.79
C GLN A 40 16.19 -5.05 -10.38
N LEU A 41 15.67 -4.21 -9.48
CA LEU A 41 15.10 -4.63 -8.20
C LEU A 41 13.60 -4.91 -8.40
N ILE A 42 13.20 -6.17 -8.26
CA ILE A 42 11.80 -6.59 -8.42
C ILE A 42 11.16 -6.75 -7.04
N ILE A 43 10.01 -6.11 -6.86
CA ILE A 43 9.20 -6.19 -5.64
C ILE A 43 7.80 -6.67 -6.03
N PHE A 44 7.42 -7.85 -5.52
CA PHE A 44 6.06 -8.36 -5.64
C PHE A 44 5.26 -7.98 -4.40
N SER A 45 4.02 -7.52 -4.60
CA SER A 45 3.05 -7.26 -3.54
C SER A 45 1.74 -7.92 -3.93
N THR A 46 1.23 -8.79 -3.07
CA THR A 46 0.02 -9.56 -3.30
C THR A 46 -0.69 -9.83 -1.99
N ASN A 47 -2.01 -9.99 -2.07
CA ASN A 47 -2.84 -10.47 -0.96
C ASN A 47 -3.05 -12.00 -1.02
N LEU A 48 -2.52 -12.68 -2.04
CA LEU A 48 -2.56 -14.13 -2.20
C LEU A 48 -1.39 -14.79 -1.46
N GLU A 49 -1.60 -16.02 -0.99
CA GLU A 49 -0.52 -16.81 -0.42
C GLU A 49 0.56 -17.12 -1.48
N PRO A 50 1.85 -17.16 -1.13
CA PRO A 50 2.92 -17.40 -2.09
C PRO A 50 2.77 -18.70 -2.89
N ASN A 51 2.19 -19.74 -2.26
CA ASN A 51 1.95 -21.05 -2.89
C ASN A 51 0.83 -21.00 -3.95
N ASP A 52 -0.09 -20.05 -3.85
CA ASP A 52 -1.16 -19.86 -4.84
C ASP A 52 -0.67 -19.06 -6.05
N LEU A 53 0.47 -18.39 -5.93
CA LEU A 53 1.03 -17.52 -6.97
C LEU A 53 1.89 -18.30 -7.98
N VAL A 54 2.75 -19.21 -7.50
CA VAL A 54 3.76 -19.91 -8.31
C VAL A 54 4.20 -21.24 -7.69
N ASP A 55 4.87 -22.06 -8.50
CA ASP A 55 5.50 -23.29 -8.05
C ASP A 55 6.67 -23.06 -7.06
N GLY A 56 7.03 -24.13 -6.35
CA GLY A 56 8.16 -24.10 -5.39
C GLY A 56 9.52 -23.87 -6.04
N ALA A 57 9.68 -24.06 -7.35
CA ALA A 57 10.93 -23.78 -8.05
C ALA A 57 11.15 -22.27 -8.22
N PHE A 58 10.10 -21.53 -8.56
CA PHE A 58 10.13 -20.09 -8.65
C PHE A 58 10.26 -19.42 -7.27
N LEU A 59 9.56 -19.92 -6.25
CA LEU A 59 9.67 -19.39 -4.88
C LEU A 59 11.09 -19.48 -4.31
N ARG A 60 11.94 -20.40 -4.78
CA ARG A 60 13.37 -20.47 -4.41
C ARG A 60 14.19 -19.30 -4.97
N ARG A 61 13.71 -18.63 -6.03
CA ARG A 61 14.34 -17.45 -6.65
C ARG A 61 13.95 -16.15 -5.97
N ILE A 62 12.93 -16.16 -5.11
CA ILE A 62 12.53 -15.01 -4.28
C ILE A 62 12.99 -15.27 -2.84
N PRO A 63 14.19 -14.82 -2.46
CA PRO A 63 14.77 -15.16 -1.16
C PRO A 63 14.00 -14.52 0.01
N TYR A 64 13.52 -13.29 -0.17
CA TYR A 64 12.82 -12.54 0.86
C TYR A 64 11.31 -12.63 0.67
N LYS A 65 10.62 -13.19 1.66
CA LYS A 65 9.16 -13.28 1.72
C LYS A 65 8.73 -12.64 3.03
N ILE A 66 8.22 -11.42 2.95
CA ILE A 66 7.89 -10.61 4.13
C ILE A 66 6.38 -10.57 4.24
N CYS A 67 5.84 -11.17 5.29
CA CYS A 67 4.44 -11.01 5.66
C CYS A 67 4.29 -9.69 6.42
N VAL A 68 3.36 -8.84 5.98
CA VAL A 68 3.03 -7.58 6.66
C VAL A 68 1.64 -7.73 7.27
N PRO A 69 1.55 -8.06 8.58
CA PRO A 69 0.26 -8.24 9.23
C PRO A 69 -0.44 -6.89 9.44
N ASP A 70 -1.72 -6.99 9.80
CA ASP A 70 -2.45 -5.83 10.31
C ASP A 70 -1.79 -5.29 11.59
N PRO A 71 -1.78 -3.96 11.78
CA PRO A 71 -1.15 -3.36 12.94
C PRO A 71 -1.95 -3.63 14.21
N CYS A 72 -1.25 -3.83 15.33
CA CYS A 72 -1.87 -3.69 16.64
C CYS A 72 -2.24 -2.21 16.89
N ARG A 73 -3.06 -1.95 17.91
CA ARG A 73 -3.51 -0.60 18.26
C ARG A 73 -2.35 0.40 18.41
N GLU A 74 -1.30 0.02 19.14
CA GLU A 74 -0.14 0.88 19.37
C GLU A 74 0.58 1.25 18.07
N HIS A 75 0.78 0.29 17.18
CA HIS A 75 1.36 0.55 15.86
C HIS A 75 0.43 1.40 15.01
N PHE A 76 -0.88 1.17 15.09
CA PHE A 76 -1.88 1.93 14.35
C PHE A 76 -1.88 3.41 14.77
N GLU A 77 -1.87 3.70 16.07
CA GLU A 77 -1.76 5.05 16.61
C GLU A 77 -0.45 5.72 16.17
N LYS A 78 0.68 5.00 16.29
CA LYS A 78 2.00 5.49 15.87
C LYS A 78 2.08 5.81 14.37
N LEU A 79 1.30 5.14 13.52
CA LEU A 79 1.22 5.48 12.10
C LEU A 79 0.65 6.89 11.88
N PHE A 80 -0.29 7.37 12.70
CA PHE A 80 -0.78 8.75 12.60
C PHE A 80 0.32 9.76 12.94
N ASP A 81 1.09 9.51 14.01
CA ASP A 81 2.22 10.36 14.42
C ASP A 81 3.28 10.47 13.33
N ILE A 82 3.53 9.37 12.60
CA ILE A 82 4.50 9.34 11.50
C ILE A 82 3.93 10.05 10.24
N MET A 83 2.65 9.87 9.94
CA MET A 83 2.07 10.29 8.65
C MET A 83 1.58 11.74 8.67
N ALA A 84 1.00 12.21 9.77
CA ALA A 84 0.48 13.57 9.88
C ALA A 84 1.51 14.67 9.58
N PRO A 85 2.74 14.66 10.16
CA PRO A 85 3.74 15.67 9.83
C PRO A 85 4.19 15.59 8.37
N LYS A 86 4.29 14.39 7.79
CA LYS A 86 4.60 14.20 6.35
C LYS A 86 3.52 14.80 5.45
N LEU A 87 2.28 14.85 5.91
CA LEU A 87 1.16 15.47 5.19
C LEU A 87 1.01 16.97 5.48
N GLY A 88 1.79 17.51 6.43
CA GLY A 88 1.73 18.89 6.89
C GLY A 88 0.53 19.18 7.79
N LEU A 89 0.07 18.16 8.53
CA LEU A 89 -1.01 18.24 9.51
C LEU A 89 -0.44 18.25 10.93
N ILE A 90 -1.06 19.02 11.81
CA ILE A 90 -0.80 18.98 13.25
C ILE A 90 -1.78 17.98 13.88
N MET A 91 -1.25 16.94 14.52
CA MET A 91 -2.06 15.97 15.26
C MET A 91 -2.56 16.54 16.57
N ASP A 92 -3.78 16.15 16.92
CA ASP A 92 -4.34 16.29 18.25
C ASP A 92 -4.55 14.88 18.83
N ASN A 93 -3.92 14.59 19.97
CA ASN A 93 -3.98 13.28 20.62
C ASN A 93 -5.41 12.94 21.05
N ASP A 94 -6.20 13.94 21.47
CA ASP A 94 -7.58 13.73 21.88
C ASP A 94 -8.47 13.39 20.68
N ALA A 95 -8.14 13.91 19.49
CA ALA A 95 -8.84 13.58 18.25
C ALA A 95 -8.55 12.14 17.80
N LEU A 96 -7.31 11.67 17.94
CA LEU A 96 -6.96 10.29 17.62
C LEU A 96 -7.61 9.29 18.59
N LYS A 97 -7.61 9.60 19.88
CA LYS A 97 -8.31 8.78 20.88
C LYS A 97 -9.80 8.68 20.57
N TYR A 98 -10.43 9.82 20.26
CA TYR A 98 -11.83 9.90 19.84
C TYR A 98 -12.10 9.05 18.59
N LEU A 99 -11.25 9.13 17.56
CA LEU A 99 -11.37 8.32 16.34
C LEU A 99 -11.46 6.82 16.68
N ILE A 100 -10.61 6.34 17.57
CA ILE A 100 -10.57 4.92 17.93
C ILE A 100 -11.79 4.53 18.76
N GLU A 101 -12.10 5.32 19.79
CA GLU A 101 -13.15 5.01 20.76
C GLU A 101 -14.56 5.09 20.17
N GLU A 102 -14.83 6.08 19.32
CA GLU A 102 -16.17 6.31 18.76
C GLU A 102 -16.40 5.61 17.42
N HIS A 103 -15.37 5.46 16.59
CA HIS A 103 -15.54 4.89 15.25
C HIS A 103 -15.02 3.45 15.13
N TYR A 104 -13.82 3.15 15.60
CA TYR A 104 -13.23 1.83 15.38
C TYR A 104 -13.79 0.75 16.31
N ILE A 105 -13.85 1.02 17.62
CA ILE A 105 -14.31 0.04 18.61
C ILE A 105 -15.79 -0.34 18.42
N PRO A 106 -16.74 0.61 18.31
CA PRO A 106 -18.17 0.27 18.25
C PRO A 106 -18.54 -0.41 16.93
N ARG A 107 -17.91 -0.01 15.82
CA ARG A 107 -18.15 -0.57 14.48
C ARG A 107 -17.31 -1.82 14.21
N LYS A 108 -16.42 -2.22 15.14
CA LYS A 108 -15.47 -3.35 15.01
C LYS A 108 -14.65 -3.29 13.72
N ILE A 109 -14.20 -2.09 13.35
CA ILE A 109 -13.40 -1.90 12.14
C ILE A 109 -12.00 -2.47 12.40
N PRO A 110 -11.50 -3.39 11.55
CA PRO A 110 -10.13 -3.88 11.69
C PRO A 110 -9.14 -2.78 11.34
N TYR A 111 -8.07 -2.68 12.13
CA TYR A 111 -6.97 -1.78 11.84
C TYR A 111 -6.23 -2.26 10.58
N ARG A 112 -6.04 -1.36 9.62
CA ARG A 112 -5.27 -1.62 8.39
C ARG A 112 -4.17 -0.59 8.25
N ASN A 113 -2.99 -1.02 7.81
CA ASN A 113 -1.82 -0.14 7.65
C ASN A 113 -2.06 1.06 6.70
N CYS A 114 -3.01 0.95 5.76
CA CYS A 114 -3.35 2.03 4.83
C CYS A 114 -4.26 3.11 5.43
N GLN A 115 -5.16 2.76 6.36
CA GLN A 115 -6.21 3.64 6.86
C GLN A 115 -5.68 4.97 7.44
N PRO A 116 -4.59 5.02 8.24
CA PRO A 116 -4.11 6.28 8.80
C PRO A 116 -3.76 7.31 7.71
N ARG A 117 -3.06 6.86 6.66
CA ARG A 117 -2.71 7.72 5.52
C ARG A 117 -3.96 8.23 4.81
N ASP A 118 -4.90 7.32 4.53
CA ASP A 118 -6.08 7.64 3.74
C ASP A 118 -7.01 8.60 4.48
N LEU A 119 -7.25 8.35 5.77
CA LEU A 119 -8.05 9.23 6.64
C LEU A 119 -7.41 10.61 6.78
N LEU A 120 -6.10 10.68 7.03
CA LEU A 120 -5.38 11.96 7.10
C LEU A 120 -5.40 12.71 5.76
N LEU A 121 -5.41 12.01 4.64
CA LEU A 121 -5.53 12.64 3.32
C LEU A 121 -6.93 13.25 3.13
N GLN A 122 -7.99 12.57 3.58
CA GLN A 122 -9.35 13.13 3.60
C GLN A 122 -9.44 14.36 4.51
N VAL A 123 -8.88 14.30 5.72
CA VAL A 123 -8.80 15.44 6.65
C VAL A 123 -8.07 16.61 6.01
N LYS A 124 -6.90 16.37 5.39
CA LYS A 124 -6.14 17.41 4.70
C LYS A 124 -6.94 18.07 3.59
N ASN A 125 -7.61 17.28 2.76
CA ASN A 125 -8.43 17.79 1.67
C ASN A 125 -9.61 18.61 2.21
N TYR A 126 -10.24 18.15 3.30
CA TYR A 126 -11.29 18.87 4.00
C TYR A 126 -10.82 20.24 4.51
N CYS A 127 -9.68 20.29 5.22
CA CYS A 127 -9.10 21.54 5.71
C CYS A 127 -8.78 22.51 4.56
N ILE A 128 -8.20 22.02 3.47
CA ILE A 128 -7.87 22.84 2.29
C ILE A 128 -9.16 23.41 1.67
N TYR A 129 -10.16 22.56 1.44
CA TYR A 129 -11.42 22.95 0.83
C TYR A 129 -12.17 24.00 1.66
N LYS A 130 -12.24 23.81 2.98
CA LYS A 130 -12.89 24.72 3.92
C LYS A 130 -12.04 25.92 4.34
N LYS A 131 -10.79 26.03 3.85
CA LYS A 131 -9.80 27.04 4.25
C LYS A 131 -9.55 27.08 5.76
N LEU A 132 -9.59 25.92 6.41
CA LEU A 132 -9.30 25.74 7.82
C LEU A 132 -7.81 25.50 8.07
N PRO A 133 -7.31 25.73 9.30
CA PRO A 133 -5.99 25.31 9.70
C PRO A 133 -5.77 23.81 9.44
N LYS A 134 -4.55 23.44 9.05
CA LYS A 134 -4.13 22.04 8.83
C LYS A 134 -3.91 21.32 10.15
N ARG A 135 -4.97 21.21 10.96
CA ARG A 135 -4.98 20.52 12.24
C ARG A 135 -6.04 19.42 12.19
N VAL A 136 -5.70 18.27 12.74
CA VAL A 136 -6.62 17.15 12.91
C VAL A 136 -7.50 17.42 14.12
N THR A 137 -8.81 17.34 13.93
CA THR A 137 -9.83 17.55 14.97
C THR A 137 -10.85 16.41 14.94
N LYS A 138 -11.72 16.33 15.94
CA LYS A 138 -12.80 15.33 15.99
C LYS A 138 -13.74 15.45 14.78
N GLU A 139 -14.16 16.66 14.43
CA GLU A 139 -15.09 16.90 13.33
C GLU A 139 -14.49 16.57 11.97
N SER A 140 -13.19 16.83 11.79
CA SER A 140 -12.51 16.46 10.54
C SER A 140 -12.34 14.95 10.40
N PHE A 141 -12.17 14.22 11.51
CA PHE A 141 -12.20 12.77 11.50
C PHE A 141 -13.59 12.19 11.26
N ASP A 142 -14.64 12.76 11.84
CA ASP A 142 -16.03 12.35 11.55
C ASP A 142 -16.30 12.43 10.04
N PHE A 143 -15.96 13.57 9.42
CA PHE A 143 -16.06 13.74 7.97
C PHE A 143 -15.23 12.69 7.20
N ALA A 144 -13.98 12.46 7.60
CA ALA A 144 -13.10 11.53 6.93
C ALA A 144 -13.59 10.08 7.04
N VAL A 145 -14.07 9.68 8.21
CA VAL A 145 -14.61 8.34 8.46
C VAL A 145 -15.89 8.13 7.68
N ASP A 146 -16.82 9.07 7.74
CA ASP A 146 -18.08 8.95 7.02
C ASP A 146 -17.81 8.86 5.51
N ASN A 147 -16.91 9.67 4.95
CA ASN A 147 -16.58 9.59 3.53
C ASN A 147 -15.84 8.29 3.16
N TYR A 148 -14.89 7.84 3.98
CA TYR A 148 -14.05 6.67 3.66
C TYR A 148 -14.80 5.34 3.84
N PHE A 149 -15.65 5.23 4.87
CA PHE A 149 -16.35 3.99 5.21
C PHE A 149 -17.80 3.95 4.73
N SER A 150 -18.39 5.05 4.23
CA SER A 150 -19.76 5.05 3.67
C SER A 150 -19.93 4.13 2.45
N MET A 151 -18.86 3.84 1.71
CA MET A 151 -18.90 2.88 0.60
C MET A 151 -18.72 1.41 1.03
N MET A 152 -18.54 1.14 2.33
CA MET A 152 -18.32 -0.21 2.88
C MET A 152 -19.54 -0.75 3.66
N GLN A 153 -20.74 -0.17 3.46
CA GLN A 153 -22.00 -0.71 4.00
C GLN A 153 -22.53 -1.89 3.18
#